data_AF-A0A950FIM0-F1
#
_entry.id   AF-A0A950FIM0-F1
#
_cell.length_a   1.000
_cell.length_b   1.000
_cell.length_c   1.000
_cell.angle_alpha   90.00
_cell.angle_beta   90.00
_cell.angle_gamma   90.00
#
_symmetry.space_group_name_H-M   'P 1'
#
loop_
_entity.id
_entity.type
_entity.pdbx_description
1 polymer ?
#
loop_
_entity_poly.entity_id
_entity_poly.type
_entity_poly.pdbx_seq_one_letter_code
_entity_poly.pdbx_strand_id
1 'polypeptide(L)'
;MDIQGIDQVMIIPTDFEAYPWIQHAVGARAMCKAYNDWAYEYCQADPTRLYFAALLPMQDAKFAEQELYRVAADGCWVGLIRSIDALGNYPTQPKYELV
;
A
#
# COMPACT_ATOMS: atom_id res chain seq x y z
N MET A 1 21.32 4.91 -7.07
CA MET A 1 21.50 3.51 -6.65
C MET A 1 22.93 3.04 -6.92
N ASP A 2 23.44 3.10 -8.15
CA ASP A 2 24.77 2.56 -8.51
C ASP A 2 25.95 3.20 -7.75
N ILE A 3 25.99 4.53 -7.68
CA ILE A 3 27.05 5.26 -6.94
C ILE A 3 27.11 4.85 -5.46
N GLN A 4 25.97 4.49 -4.88
CA GLN A 4 25.84 4.10 -3.48
C GLN A 4 25.92 2.57 -3.28
N GLY A 5 26.06 1.78 -4.36
CA GLY A 5 26.07 0.32 -4.29
C GLY A 5 24.74 -0.29 -3.83
N ILE A 6 23.61 0.32 -4.17
CA ILE A 6 22.27 -0.20 -3.80
C ILE A 6 21.75 -1.08 -4.93
N ASP A 7 21.62 -2.37 -4.67
CA ASP A 7 21.16 -3.34 -5.66
C ASP A 7 19.65 -3.22 -5.93
N GLN A 8 18.85 -3.09 -4.86
CA GLN A 8 17.39 -3.05 -4.93
C GLN A 8 16.81 -1.98 -4.00
N VAL A 9 15.68 -1.39 -4.40
CA VAL A 9 14.93 -0.41 -3.60
C VAL A 9 13.45 -0.75 -3.62
N MET A 10 12.84 -0.68 -2.44
CA MET A 10 11.40 -0.62 -2.29
C MET A 10 10.94 0.83 -2.20
N ILE A 11 10.00 1.21 -3.07
CA ILE A 11 9.38 2.53 -3.08
C ILE A 11 8.19 2.52 -2.11
N ILE A 12 8.21 3.49 -1.20
CA ILE A 12 7.16 3.77 -0.23
C ILE A 12 6.67 5.20 -0.54
N PRO A 13 5.35 5.45 -0.58
CA PRO A 13 4.85 6.78 -0.87
C PRO A 13 5.26 7.75 0.24
N THR A 14 5.77 8.93 -0.14
CA THR A 14 6.19 9.95 0.83
C THR A 14 4.99 10.47 1.63
N ASP A 15 3.89 10.80 0.96
CA ASP A 15 2.68 11.30 1.60
C ASP A 15 1.63 10.19 1.85
N PHE A 16 2.11 9.03 2.28
CA PHE A 16 1.21 7.99 2.79
C PHE A 16 0.57 8.39 4.13
N GLU A 17 1.01 9.50 4.73
CA GLU A 17 0.44 10.00 5.98
C GLU A 17 -0.92 10.68 5.78
N ALA A 18 -1.21 11.17 4.58
CA ALA A 18 -2.46 11.83 4.29
C ALA A 18 -3.64 10.86 4.09
N TYR A 19 -3.40 9.60 3.70
CA TYR A 19 -4.49 8.69 3.33
C TYR A 19 -5.53 8.40 4.43
N PRO A 20 -5.18 8.33 5.74
CA PRO A 20 -6.17 8.12 6.80
C PRO A 20 -7.23 9.22 6.88
N TRP A 21 -6.98 10.41 6.30
CA TRP A 21 -7.96 11.50 6.26
C TRP A 21 -9.08 11.26 5.24
N ILE A 22 -8.89 10.33 4.29
CA ILE A 22 -9.96 9.88 3.39
C ILE A 22 -10.90 8.96 4.19
N GLN A 23 -11.93 9.54 4.81
CA GLN A 23 -12.86 8.79 5.67
C GLN A 23 -13.80 7.86 4.88
N HIS A 24 -14.12 8.21 3.63
CA HIS A 24 -15.00 7.40 2.81
C HIS A 24 -14.27 6.17 2.25
N ALA A 25 -14.65 4.97 2.69
CA ALA A 25 -14.00 3.71 2.31
C ALA A 25 -13.89 3.48 0.79
N VAL A 26 -14.93 3.85 0.02
CA VAL A 26 -14.91 3.75 -1.44
C VAL A 26 -13.88 4.71 -2.06
N GLY A 27 -13.76 5.92 -1.52
CA GLY A 27 -12.76 6.90 -1.96
C GLY A 27 -11.34 6.44 -1.64
N ALA A 28 -11.13 5.89 -0.44
CA ALA A 28 -9.85 5.32 -0.05
C ALA A 28 -9.46 4.12 -0.94
N ARG A 29 -10.40 3.22 -1.22
CA ARG A 29 -10.21 2.10 -2.15
C ARG A 29 -9.78 2.57 -3.53
N ALA A 30 -10.47 3.56 -4.09
CA ALA A 30 -10.13 4.09 -5.42
C ALA A 30 -8.73 4.74 -5.43
N MET A 31 -8.38 5.49 -4.39
CA MET A 31 -7.07 6.12 -4.27
C MET A 31 -5.96 5.06 -4.15
N CYS A 32 -6.11 4.09 -3.24
CA CYS A 32 -5.15 3.00 -3.07
C CYS A 32 -4.94 2.23 -4.38
N LYS A 33 -6.02 1.90 -5.10
CA LYS A 33 -5.92 1.26 -6.41
C LYS A 33 -5.12 2.11 -7.40
N ALA A 34 -5.44 3.40 -7.52
CA ALA A 34 -4.76 4.30 -8.45
C ALA A 34 -3.26 4.43 -8.12
N TYR A 35 -2.91 4.54 -6.83
CA TYR A 35 -1.51 4.55 -6.39
C TYR A 35 -0.81 3.23 -6.71
N ASN A 36 -1.43 2.09 -6.39
CA ASN A 36 -0.82 0.78 -6.60
C ASN A 36 -0.62 0.46 -8.09
N ASP A 37 -1.56 0.85 -8.95
CA ASP A 37 -1.43 0.70 -10.40
C ASP A 37 -0.26 1.54 -10.93
N TRP A 38 -0.15 2.80 -10.51
CA TRP A 38 0.99 3.66 -10.85
C TRP A 38 2.31 3.10 -10.33
N ALA A 39 2.34 2.62 -9.08
CA ALA A 39 3.56 2.09 -8.46
C ALA A 39 4.04 0.82 -9.16
N TYR A 40 3.11 -0.06 -9.55
CA TYR A 40 3.41 -1.23 -10.36
C TYR A 40 4.02 -0.83 -11.71
N GLU A 41 3.40 0.10 -12.43
CA GLU A 41 3.91 0.62 -13.71
C GLU A 41 5.29 1.27 -13.57
N TYR A 42 5.50 2.06 -12.51
CA TYR A 42 6.78 2.67 -12.21
C TYR A 42 7.89 1.63 -12.01
N CYS A 43 7.59 0.54 -11.30
CA CYS A 43 8.55 -0.55 -11.08
C CYS A 43 8.90 -1.31 -12.37
N GLN A 44 8.09 -1.24 -13.43
CA GLN A 44 8.42 -1.87 -14.71
C GLN A 44 9.62 -1.23 -15.42
N ALA A 45 10.06 -0.05 -14.99
CA ALA A 45 11.28 0.57 -15.52
C ALA A 45 12.54 -0.27 -15.25
N ASP A 46 12.58 -1.00 -14.11
CA ASP A 46 13.59 -2.01 -13.81
C ASP A 46 13.05 -3.01 -12.77
N PRO A 47 12.36 -4.08 -13.20
CA PRO A 47 11.70 -5.02 -12.29
C PRO A 47 12.68 -5.90 -11.50
N THR A 48 13.99 -5.82 -11.79
CA THR A 48 15.02 -6.55 -11.03
C THR A 48 15.55 -5.74 -9.85
N ARG A 49 15.31 -4.42 -9.85
CA ARG A 49 15.84 -3.47 -8.85
C ARG A 49 14.75 -2.68 -8.13
N LEU A 50 13.60 -2.47 -8.77
CA LEU A 50 12.53 -1.63 -8.25
C LEU A 50 11.35 -2.49 -7.80
N TYR A 51 10.96 -2.27 -6.54
CA TYR A 51 9.79 -2.88 -5.92
C TYR A 51 8.93 -1.79 -5.30
N PHE A 52 7.64 -2.04 -5.10
CA PHE A 52 6.75 -1.09 -4.42
C PHE A 52 6.08 -1.75 -3.22
N ALA A 53 5.83 -0.95 -2.19
CA ALA A 53 4.94 -1.32 -1.10
C ALA A 53 3.51 -0.89 -1.46
N ALA A 54 2.58 -1.84 -1.46
CA ALA A 54 1.18 -1.57 -1.77
C ALA A 54 0.48 -0.82 -0.63
N LEU A 55 -0.28 0.22 -0.98
CA LEU A 55 -1.21 0.86 -0.06
C LEU A 55 -2.49 0.03 0.06
N LEU A 56 -2.95 -0.15 1.29
CA LEU A 56 -4.17 -0.90 1.58
C LEU A 56 -5.25 0.05 2.13
N PRO A 57 -6.50 -0.01 1.63
CA PRO A 57 -7.59 0.85 2.09
C PRO A 57 -8.12 0.38 3.46
N MET A 58 -7.37 0.66 4.52
CA MET A 58 -7.67 0.27 5.91
C MET A 58 -8.95 0.88 6.49
N GLN A 59 -9.68 1.72 5.74
CA GLN A 59 -11.02 2.18 6.11
C GLN A 59 -12.03 1.03 6.13
N ASP A 60 -11.77 -0.03 5.37
CA ASP A 60 -12.59 -1.24 5.31
C ASP A 60 -11.69 -2.48 5.14
N ALA A 61 -11.76 -3.41 6.10
CA ALA A 61 -10.88 -4.58 6.14
C ALA A 61 -11.06 -5.50 4.91
N LYS A 62 -12.28 -5.63 4.39
CA LYS A 62 -12.56 -6.44 3.19
C LYS A 62 -12.02 -5.76 1.94
N PHE A 63 -12.04 -4.43 1.86
CA PHE A 63 -11.37 -3.73 0.76
C PHE A 63 -9.85 -3.86 0.83
N ALA A 64 -9.28 -3.81 2.04
CA ALA A 64 -7.84 -4.04 2.24
C ALA A 64 -7.44 -5.46 1.81
N GLU A 65 -8.21 -6.48 2.19
CA GLU A 65 -8.03 -7.87 1.76
C GLU A 65 -8.09 -8.00 0.23
N GLN A 66 -9.12 -7.45 -0.41
CA GLN A 66 -9.29 -7.52 -1.86
C GLN A 66 -8.12 -6.87 -2.61
N GLU A 67 -7.66 -5.70 -2.14
CA GLU A 67 -6.54 -5.01 -2.77
C GLU A 67 -5.23 -5.75 -2.54
N LEU A 68 -5.01 -6.34 -1.37
CA LEU A 68 -3.84 -7.17 -1.07
C LEU A 68 -3.74 -8.35 -2.04
N TYR A 69 -4.84 -9.08 -2.28
CA TYR A 69 -4.83 -10.19 -3.23
C TYR A 69 -4.63 -9.73 -4.68
N ARG A 70 -5.18 -8.55 -5.04
CA ARG A 70 -5.00 -7.99 -6.38
C ARG A 70 -3.54 -7.65 -6.66
N VAL A 71 -2.90 -6.87 -5.78
CA VAL A 71 -1.48 -6.49 -5.98
C VAL A 71 -0.54 -7.69 -5.88
N ALA A 72 -0.91 -8.71 -5.10
CA ALA A 72 -0.18 -9.98 -5.07
C ALA A 72 -0.22 -10.71 -6.41
N ALA A 73 -1.37 -10.69 -7.12
CA ALA A 73 -1.48 -11.24 -8.46
C ALA A 73 -0.61 -10.49 -9.48
N ASP A 74 -0.38 -9.19 -9.26
CA ASP A 74 0.54 -8.35 -10.04
C ASP A 74 2.03 -8.54 -9.65
N GLY A 75 2.32 -9.40 -8.66
CA GLY A 75 3.68 -9.73 -8.22
C GLY A 75 4.22 -8.87 -7.06
N CYS A 76 3.38 -8.05 -6.42
CA CYS A 76 3.75 -7.34 -5.20
C CYS A 76 3.74 -8.30 -4.00
N TRP A 77 4.77 -8.21 -3.14
CA TRP A 77 4.86 -9.05 -1.94
C TRP A 77 4.79 -8.26 -0.64
N VAL A 78 4.54 -6.95 -0.72
CA VAL A 78 4.59 -6.04 0.44
C VAL A 78 3.31 -5.22 0.53
N GLY A 79 2.59 -5.35 1.65
CA GLY A 79 1.51 -4.45 2.05
C GLY A 79 1.99 -3.47 3.12
N LEU A 80 1.70 -2.19 2.93
CA LEU A 80 2.06 -1.13 3.88
C LEU A 80 0.90 -0.85 4.84
N ILE A 81 1.13 -1.06 6.14
CA ILE A 81 0.17 -0.75 7.20
C ILE A 81 0.91 0.04 8.29
N ARG A 82 0.30 1.14 8.75
CA ARG A 82 0.83 1.90 9.88
C ARG A 82 0.61 1.13 11.18
N SER A 83 1.57 1.20 12.10
CA SER A 83 1.38 0.73 13.48
C SER A 83 0.27 1.50 14.20
N ILE A 84 0.11 2.78 13.88
CA ILE A 84 -0.97 3.67 14.32
C ILE A 84 -1.30 4.68 13.21
N ASP A 85 -2.58 4.82 12.87
CA ASP A 85 -3.02 5.85 11.91
C ASP A 85 -3.17 7.23 12.57
N ALA A 86 -3.40 8.27 11.75
CA ALA A 86 -3.54 9.64 12.24
C ALA A 86 -4.76 9.88 13.16
N LEU A 87 -5.68 8.91 13.24
CA LEU A 87 -6.89 8.95 14.06
C LEU A 87 -6.76 8.09 15.33
N GLY A 88 -5.58 7.51 15.60
CA GLY A 88 -5.33 6.67 16.77
C GLY A 88 -5.83 5.23 16.63
N ASN A 89 -6.11 4.77 15.41
CA ASN A 89 -6.47 3.37 15.17
C ASN A 89 -5.23 2.50 15.06
N TYR A 90 -5.31 1.31 15.63
CA TYR A 90 -4.29 0.28 15.54
C TYR A 90 -4.80 -0.87 14.67
N PRO A 91 -3.98 -1.44 13.78
CA PRO A 91 -4.40 -2.54 12.91
C PRO A 91 -4.79 -3.81 13.67
N THR A 92 -4.46 -3.91 14.96
CA THR A 92 -4.83 -5.00 15.87
C THR A 92 -6.21 -4.85 16.51
N GLN A 93 -6.94 -3.76 16.24
CA GLN A 93 -8.28 -3.57 16.79
C GLN A 93 -9.29 -4.56 16.18
N PRO A 94 -10.29 -5.03 16.96
CA PRO A 94 -11.28 -6.02 16.48
C PRO A 94 -12.03 -5.60 15.21
N LYS A 95 -12.19 -4.31 14.95
CA LYS A 95 -12.85 -3.79 13.74
C LYS A 95 -12.13 -4.16 12.42
N TYR A 96 -10.89 -4.65 12.49
CA TYR A 96 -10.11 -5.13 11.35
C TYR A 96 -10.13 -6.65 11.20
N GLU A 97 -10.81 -7.38 12.09
CA GLU A 97 -10.97 -8.82 11.96
C GLU A 97 -11.88 -9.14 10.75
N LEU A 98 -11.38 -10.02 9.88
CA LEU A 98 -12.15 -10.53 8.75
C LEU A 98 -13.10 -11.62 9.26
N VAL A 99 -14.37 -11.26 9.41
CA VAL A 99 -15.46 -12.21 9.67
C VAL A 99 -15.84 -12.96 8.39
#